data_AF-A0A1V4QNY8-F1
#
_entry.id   AF-A0A1V4QNY8-F1
#
_cell.length_a   1.000
_cell.length_b   1.000
_cell.length_c   1.000
_cell.angle_alpha   90.00
_cell.angle_beta   90.00
_cell.angle_gamma   90.00
#
_symmetry.space_group_name_H-M   'P 1'
#
loop_
_entity.id
_entity.type
_entity.pdbx_description
1 polymer ?
#
loop_
_entity_poly.entity_id
_entity_poly.type
_entity_poly.pdbx_seq_one_letter_code
_entity_poly.pdbx_strand_id
1 'polypeptide(L)' 'MPTFQADDLLIEKFRTVLGGPDGTLFIQILEAFYQRGGQREEYFTPEDLLDFQEGFDQIRQGEYLDWEDFKREHEL' A
#
# COMPACT_ATOMS: atom_id res chain seq x y z
N MET A 1 -1.53 11.66 -8.81
CA MET A 1 -2.24 11.45 -7.54
C MET A 1 -3.73 11.38 -7.84
N PRO A 2 -4.44 10.29 -7.49
CA PRO A 2 -5.89 10.24 -7.66
C PRO A 2 -6.53 11.28 -6.74
N THR A 3 -7.35 12.17 -7.29
CA THR A 3 -8.16 13.11 -6.50
C THR A 3 -9.34 12.35 -5.91
N PHE A 4 -9.36 12.19 -4.58
CA PHE A 4 -10.52 11.69 -3.86
C PHE A 4 -11.60 12.78 -3.87
N GLN A 5 -12.71 12.52 -4.56
CA GLN A 5 -13.87 13.39 -4.54
C GLN A 5 -14.91 12.79 -3.58
N ALA A 6 -14.97 13.33 -2.36
CA ALA A 6 -16.01 12.95 -1.41
C ALA A 6 -17.37 13.46 -1.91
N ASP A 7 -18.38 12.59 -1.93
CA ASP A 7 -19.75 13.05 -2.17
C ASP A 7 -20.28 13.87 -0.97
N ASP A 8 -21.24 14.76 -1.22
CA ASP A 8 -21.77 15.66 -0.20
C ASP A 8 -22.44 14.91 0.97
N LEU A 9 -23.02 13.74 0.69
CA LEU A 9 -23.67 12.87 1.67
C LEU A 9 -22.65 12.30 2.66
N LEU A 10 -21.47 11.92 2.18
CA LEU A 10 -20.38 11.42 2.98
C LEU A 10 -19.87 12.52 3.92
N ILE A 11 -19.68 13.74 3.40
CA ILE A 11 -19.28 14.90 4.20
C ILE A 11 -20.29 15.18 5.32
N GLU A 12 -21.59 15.08 5.02
CA GLU A 12 -22.66 15.29 6.01
C GLU A 12 -22.64 14.23 7.13
N LYS A 13 -22.42 12.96 6.76
CA LYS A 13 -22.27 11.86 7.74
C LYS A 13 -21.07 12.08 8.65
N PHE A 14 -19.93 12.51 8.10
CA PHE A 14 -18.74 12.85 8.88
C PHE A 14 -19.04 13.98 9.88
N ARG A 15 -19.72 15.05 9.44
CA ARG A 15 -20.11 16.16 10.33
C ARG A 15 -21.03 15.71 11.47
N THR A 16 -21.97 14.82 11.17
CA THR A 16 -22.91 14.28 12.16
C THR A 16 -22.19 13.48 13.24
N VAL A 17 -21.23 12.62 12.87
CA VAL A 17 -20.44 11.83 13.83
C VAL A 17 -19.50 12.73 14.63
N LEU A 18 -18.86 13.71 13.99
CA LEU A 18 -17.95 14.66 14.65
C LEU A 18 -18.66 15.56 15.67
N GLY A 19 -19.91 15.94 15.41
CA GLY A 19 -20.74 16.70 16.35
C GLY A 19 -21.41 15.87 17.44
N GLY A 20 -21.30 14.54 17.37
CA GLY A 20 -21.90 13.61 18.31
C GLY A 20 -21.04 13.34 19.56
N PRO A 21 -21.55 12.58 20.52
CA PRO A 21 -20.84 12.23 21.76
C PRO A 21 -19.53 11.47 21.52
N ASP A 22 -19.43 10.77 20.39
CA ASP A 22 -18.25 9.97 20.01
C ASP A 22 -17.28 10.71 19.09
N GLY A 23 -17.48 12.00 18.84
CA GLY A 23 -16.67 12.77 17.88
C GLY A 23 -15.16 12.76 18.19
N THR A 24 -14.80 12.81 19.47
CA THR A 24 -13.39 12.71 19.91
C THR A 24 -12.79 11.32 19.61
N LEU A 25 -13.53 10.25 19.87
CA LEU A 25 -13.08 8.88 19.58
C LEU A 25 -12.90 8.69 18.06
N PHE A 26 -13.81 9.25 17.28
CA PHE A 26 -13.73 9.20 15.83
C PHE A 26 -12.49 9.88 15.26
N ILE A 27 -12.12 11.06 15.79
CA ILE A 27 -10.88 11.76 15.42
C ILE A 27 -9.64 10.89 15.75
N GLN A 28 -9.59 10.32 16.95
CA GLN A 28 -8.47 9.47 17.37
C GLN A 28 -8.32 8.23 16.47
N ILE A 29 -9.44 7.64 16.03
CA ILE A 29 -9.44 6.52 15.08
C ILE A 29 -8.84 6.96 13.74
N LEU A 30 -9.28 8.10 13.20
CA LEU A 30 -8.72 8.63 11.95
C LEU A 30 -7.22 8.91 12.08
N GLU A 31 -6.79 9.57 13.15
CA GLU A 31 -5.37 9.83 13.41
C GLU A 31 -4.55 8.54 13.46
N ALA A 32 -5.04 7.50 14.14
CA ALA A 32 -4.36 6.20 14.19
C ALA A 32 -4.24 5.54 12.81
N PHE A 33 -5.27 5.65 11.96
CA PHE A 33 -5.21 5.16 10.59
C PHE A 33 -4.24 5.95 9.71
N TYR A 34 -4.22 7.29 9.83
CA TYR A 34 -3.30 8.14 9.08
C TYR A 34 -1.85 7.98 9.52
N GLN A 35 -1.58 7.83 10.83
CA GLN A 35 -0.24 7.55 11.33
C GLN A 35 0.26 6.17 10.86
N ARG A 36 -0.63 5.18 10.77
CA ARG A 36 -0.31 3.86 10.22
C ARG A 36 -0.06 3.88 8.71
N GLY A 37 -0.75 4.76 7.97
CA GLY A 37 -0.53 4.99 6.54
C GLY A 37 0.76 5.75 6.25
N GLY A 38 1.10 6.76 7.06
CA GLY A 38 2.30 7.59 6.87
C GLY A 38 3.62 6.93 7.27
N GLN A 39 3.59 5.81 8.01
CA GLN A 39 4.78 5.04 8.36
C GLN A 39 5.15 3.96 7.34
N ARG A 40 4.36 3.78 6.28
CA ARG A 40 4.51 2.63 5.37
C ARG A 40 4.38 3.01 3.90
N GLU A 41 5.05 4.08 3.53
CA GLU A 41 5.39 4.31 2.13
C GLU A 41 6.89 4.07 1.96
N GLU A 42 7.29 2.80 2.11
CA GLU A 42 8.47 2.30 1.38
C GLU A 42 8.04 2.29 -0.09
N TYR A 43 8.11 3.47 -0.72
CA TYR A 43 8.00 3.54 -2.17
C TYR A 43 9.19 2.79 -2.75
N PHE A 44 8.91 1.91 -3.71
CA PHE A 44 9.95 1.36 -4.55
C PHE A 44 10.73 2.52 -5.17
N THR A 45 12.04 2.49 -4.98
CA THR A 45 12.97 3.38 -5.66
C THR A 45 12.89 3.14 -7.18
N PRO A 46 13.31 4.11 -8.00
CA PRO A 46 13.44 3.87 -9.44
C PRO A 46 14.27 2.62 -9.77
N GLU A 47 15.29 2.34 -8.97
CA GLU A 47 16.13 1.15 -9.05
C GLU A 47 15.32 -0.12 -8.78
N ASP A 48 14.53 -0.16 -7.70
CA ASP A 48 13.67 -1.31 -7.40
C ASP A 48 12.67 -1.61 -8.55
N LEU A 49 12.13 -0.55 -9.17
CA LEU A 49 11.21 -0.70 -10.30
C LEU A 49 11.90 -1.24 -11.56
N LEU A 50 13.16 -0.85 -11.78
CA LEU A 50 13.98 -1.38 -12.87
C LEU A 50 14.28 -2.86 -12.64
N ASP A 51 14.68 -3.24 -11.43
CA ASP A 51 14.98 -4.64 -11.07
C ASP A 51 13.76 -5.55 -11.29
N PHE A 52 12.56 -5.08 -10.91
CA PHE A 52 11.34 -5.84 -11.22
C PHE A 52 11.11 -5.99 -12.72
N GLN A 53 11.31 -4.92 -13.49
CA GLN A 53 11.08 -4.95 -14.92
C GLN A 53 12.05 -5.90 -15.63
N GLU A 54 13.33 -5.90 -15.24
CA GLU A 54 14.32 -6.85 -15.73
C GLU A 54 13.95 -8.30 -15.39
N GLY A 55 13.52 -8.56 -14.15
CA GLY A 55 13.04 -9.88 -13.74
C GLY A 55 11.83 -10.36 -14.56
N PHE A 56 10.88 -9.48 -14.87
CA PHE A 56 9.75 -9.81 -15.74
C PHE A 56 10.19 -10.15 -17.17
N ASP A 57 11.16 -9.41 -17.71
CA ASP A 57 11.68 -9.68 -19.05
C ASP A 57 12.44 -11.00 -19.13
N GLN A 58 13.21 -11.36 -18.10
CA GLN A 58 13.88 -12.66 -17.97
C GLN A 58 12.86 -13.81 -17.95
N ILE A 59 11.81 -13.71 -17.14
CA ILE A 59 10.72 -14.71 -17.10
C ILE A 59 10.08 -14.87 -18.48
N ARG A 60 9.80 -13.76 -19.18
CA ARG A 60 9.20 -13.77 -20.52
C ARG A 60 10.10 -14.44 -21.56
N GLN A 61 11.41 -14.32 -21.41
CA GLN A 61 12.42 -14.93 -22.28
C GLN A 61 12.70 -16.40 -21.92
N GLY A 62 12.12 -16.91 -20.83
CA GLY A 62 12.37 -18.26 -20.33
C GLY A 62 13.64 -18.37 -19.47
N GLU A 63 14.26 -17.24 -19.14
CA GLU A 63 15.42 -17.13 -18.24
C GLU A 63 14.95 -17.05 -16.79
N TYR A 64 14.26 -18.09 -16.31
CA TYR A 64 13.82 -18.18 -14.92
C TYR A 64 14.38 -19.44 -14.26
N LEU A 65 14.56 -19.38 -12.94
CA LEU A 65 14.96 -20.52 -12.13
C LEU A 65 13.72 -21.07 -11.41
N ASP A 66 13.51 -22.38 -11.48
CA ASP A 66 12.47 -23.02 -10.68
C ASP A 66 12.84 -22.93 -9.20
N TRP A 67 11.83 -22.73 -8.36
CA TRP A 67 12.02 -22.56 -6.93
C TRP A 67 12.72 -23.76 -6.26
N GLU A 68 12.45 -24.97 -6.74
CA GLU A 68 13.07 -26.19 -6.21
C GLU A 68 14.53 -26.37 -6.66
N ASP A 69 14.91 -25.79 -7.80
CA ASP A 69 16.30 -25.74 -8.25
C ASP A 69 17.08 -24.65 -7.50
N PHE A 70 16.48 -23.47 -7.29
CA PHE A 70 17.08 -22.40 -6.47
C PHE A 70 17.39 -22.85 -5.05
N LYS A 71 16.44 -23.53 -4.38
CA LYS A 71 16.67 -24.08 -3.04
C LYS A 71 17.83 -25.06 -3.00
N ARG A 72 17.93 -25.92 -4.02
CA ARG A 72 18.98 -26.94 -4.10
C ARG A 72 20.36 -26.31 -4.27
N GLU A 73 20.46 -25.24 -5.06
CA GLU A 73 21.72 -24.52 -5.31
C GLU A 73 22.16 -23.65 -4.13
N HIS A 74 21.22 -23.14 -3.33
CA HIS A 74 21.49 -22.21 -2.23
C HIS A 74 21.33 -22.81 -0.82
N GLU A 75 21.11 -24.12 -0.71
CA GLU A 75 20.96 -24.85 0.56
C GLU A 75 19.85 -24.28 1.48
N LEU A 76 18.72 -23.88 0.87
CA LEU A 76 17.55 -23.27 1.54
C LEU A 76 16.43 -24.27 1.85
#